data_AF-A0A5S4ZXQ6-F1
#
_entry.id   AF-A0A5S4ZXQ6-F1
#
_cell.length_a   1.000
_cell.length_b   1.000
_cell.length_c   1.000
_cell.angle_alpha   90.00
_cell.angle_beta   90.00
_cell.angle_gamma   90.00
#
_symmetry.space_group_name_H-M   'P 1'
#
loop_
_entity.id
_entity.type
_entity.pdbx_description
1 polymer ?
#
loop_
_entity_poly.entity_id
_entity_poly.type
_entity_poly.pdbx_seq_one_letter_code
_entity_poly.pdbx_strand_id
1 'polypeptide(L)'
;MVNKKDNAQFMPSVAIPPGETIKENMIFLGMSQRELAARLDITPKHLSNIINGNAPITYETALKLERVIGPSAQFWMNLETNYQLNKARLEEQEEIKLELDLEILKKIPYKEMSEFKWVKATRNRIERVLNCRSFFGVAELSSIKNSYDVAFRIHKQVRETSDYGILAWLRKAELEGLKVEVDKYNKRKLENLIPTFRKLTLKNPAEFYPEMKRLCADF
;
A
#
# COMPACT_ATOMS: atom_id res chain seq x y z
N MET A 1 -15.66 23.45 -3.46
CA MET A 1 -14.38 22.81 -3.10
C MET A 1 -14.69 21.41 -2.60
N VAL A 2 -14.49 20.38 -3.44
CA VAL A 2 -14.77 18.99 -3.06
C VAL A 2 -13.65 18.49 -2.16
N ASN A 3 -14.04 18.04 -0.97
CA ASN A 3 -13.16 17.61 0.11
C ASN A 3 -12.38 16.34 -0.31
N LYS A 4 -11.07 16.47 -0.55
CA LYS A 4 -10.19 15.40 -1.07
C LYS A 4 -9.85 14.31 -0.03
N LYS A 5 -10.45 14.31 1.17
CA LYS A 5 -10.05 13.44 2.28
C LYS A 5 -10.88 12.17 2.48
N ASP A 6 -12.02 11.99 1.80
CA ASP A 6 -12.95 10.90 2.13
C ASP A 6 -13.04 9.75 1.11
N ASN A 7 -12.29 9.80 0.00
CA ASN A 7 -12.30 8.72 -1.00
C ASN A 7 -11.44 7.49 -0.64
N ALA A 8 -10.73 7.50 0.48
CA ALA A 8 -9.88 6.37 0.89
C ALA A 8 -10.65 5.22 1.56
N GLN A 9 -11.95 5.39 1.84
CA GLN A 9 -12.70 4.48 2.72
C GLN A 9 -13.85 3.72 2.05
N PHE A 10 -14.14 3.96 0.77
CA PHE A 10 -15.15 3.20 0.03
C PHE A 10 -14.51 2.09 -0.79
N MET A 11 -14.67 0.85 -0.32
CA MET A 11 -14.37 -0.36 -1.09
C MET A 11 -15.70 -0.90 -1.64
N PRO A 12 -15.99 -0.73 -2.94
CA PRO A 12 -17.21 -1.26 -3.51
C PRO A 12 -17.17 -2.79 -3.49
N SER A 13 -18.29 -3.40 -3.12
CA SER A 13 -18.47 -4.87 -3.15
C SER A 13 -18.55 -5.44 -4.57
N VAL A 14 -18.68 -4.58 -5.58
CA VAL A 14 -18.78 -4.93 -6.99
C VAL A 14 -17.91 -4.00 -7.81
N ALA A 15 -17.10 -4.56 -8.71
CA ALA A 15 -16.39 -3.79 -9.72
C ALA A 15 -17.35 -3.50 -10.89
N ILE A 16 -17.72 -2.23 -11.08
CA ILE A 16 -18.60 -1.82 -12.19
C ILE A 16 -17.75 -1.60 -13.44
N PRO A 17 -17.94 -2.38 -14.52
CA PRO A 17 -17.17 -2.20 -15.74
C PRO A 17 -17.57 -0.90 -16.46
N PRO A 18 -16.63 -0.24 -17.15
CA PRO A 18 -16.91 0.99 -17.89
C PRO A 18 -17.85 0.78 -19.09
N GLY A 19 -18.07 -0.48 -19.48
CA GLY A 19 -18.87 -0.89 -20.61
C GLY A 19 -20.33 -0.46 -20.55
N GLU A 20 -20.94 -0.41 -19.37
CA GLU A 20 -22.33 0.05 -19.23
C GLU A 20 -22.43 1.55 -19.58
N THR A 21 -21.45 2.36 -19.14
CA THR A 21 -21.38 3.78 -19.50
C THR A 21 -21.19 3.99 -21.00
N ILE A 22 -20.40 3.13 -21.68
CA ILE A 22 -20.27 3.17 -23.15
C ILE A 22 -21.64 2.89 -23.80
N LYS A 23 -22.36 1.88 -23.31
CA LYS A 23 -23.66 1.47 -23.83
C LYS A 23 -24.73 2.55 -23.63
N GLU A 24 -24.75 3.21 -22.48
CA GLU A 24 -25.64 4.35 -22.21
C GLU A 24 -25.40 5.51 -23.18
N ASN A 25 -24.13 5.91 -23.38
CA ASN A 25 -23.77 6.99 -24.32
C ASN A 25 -24.11 6.60 -25.76
N MET A 26 -23.87 5.33 -26.14
CA MET A 26 -24.23 4.80 -27.45
C MET A 26 -25.74 4.87 -27.71
N ILE A 27 -26.57 4.47 -26.74
CA ILE A 27 -28.03 4.54 -26.82
C ILE A 27 -28.50 5.99 -26.89
N PHE A 28 -27.93 6.88 -26.06
CA PHE A 28 -28.26 8.30 -26.04
C PHE A 28 -27.99 8.98 -27.39
N LEU A 29 -26.90 8.59 -28.07
CA LEU A 29 -26.55 9.09 -29.40
C LEU A 29 -27.29 8.38 -30.54
N GLY A 30 -28.17 7.41 -30.24
CA GLY A 30 -28.91 6.64 -31.23
C GLY A 30 -28.04 5.73 -32.10
N MET A 31 -26.82 5.39 -31.64
CA MET A 31 -25.88 4.57 -32.40
C MET A 31 -26.08 3.08 -32.12
N SER A 32 -25.83 2.26 -33.13
CA SER A 32 -25.69 0.81 -32.91
C SER A 32 -24.27 0.44 -32.48
N GLN A 33 -24.09 -0.71 -31.82
CA GLN A 33 -22.76 -1.20 -31.45
C GLN A 33 -21.86 -1.43 -32.67
N ARG A 34 -22.42 -1.86 -33.81
CA ARG A 34 -21.66 -2.02 -35.05
C ARG A 34 -21.19 -0.67 -35.58
N GLU A 35 -22.05 0.33 -35.52
CA GLU A 35 -21.72 1.69 -35.94
C GLU A 35 -20.66 2.32 -35.05
N LEU A 36 -20.79 2.20 -33.72
CA LEU A 36 -19.79 2.69 -32.79
C LEU A 36 -18.44 1.99 -33.03
N ALA A 37 -18.42 0.67 -33.22
CA ALA A 37 -17.20 -0.07 -33.54
C ALA A 37 -16.53 0.45 -34.82
N ALA A 38 -17.31 0.71 -35.86
CA ALA A 38 -16.80 1.27 -37.11
C ALA A 38 -16.24 2.69 -36.92
N ARG A 39 -16.93 3.56 -36.17
CA ARG A 39 -16.46 4.93 -35.87
C ARG A 39 -15.20 4.96 -35.01
N LEU A 40 -15.03 3.98 -34.13
CA LEU A 40 -13.83 3.79 -33.31
C LEU A 40 -12.70 3.07 -34.06
N ASP A 41 -12.93 2.62 -35.30
CA ASP A 41 -11.96 1.83 -36.06
C ASP A 41 -11.48 0.59 -35.27
N ILE A 42 -12.44 -0.16 -34.72
CA ILE A 42 -12.22 -1.43 -34.00
C ILE A 42 -13.24 -2.47 -34.43
N THR A 43 -12.94 -3.75 -34.19
CA THR A 43 -13.91 -4.80 -34.51
C THR A 43 -15.11 -4.76 -33.56
N PRO A 44 -16.34 -5.09 -34.02
CA PRO A 44 -17.50 -5.20 -33.14
C PRO A 44 -17.29 -6.20 -32.00
N LYS A 45 -16.49 -7.25 -32.25
CA LYS A 45 -16.09 -8.23 -31.22
C LYS A 45 -15.23 -7.57 -30.14
N HIS A 46 -14.26 -6.74 -30.51
CA HIS A 46 -13.43 -6.02 -29.55
C HIS A 46 -14.26 -5.05 -28.71
N LEU A 47 -15.15 -4.26 -29.34
CA LEU A 47 -16.07 -3.37 -28.62
C LEU A 47 -16.99 -4.17 -27.68
N SER A 48 -17.50 -5.33 -28.10
CA SER A 48 -18.30 -6.21 -27.24
C SER A 48 -17.52 -6.69 -26.01
N ASN A 49 -16.25 -7.05 -26.18
CA ASN A 49 -15.41 -7.46 -25.06
C ASN A 49 -15.17 -6.31 -24.08
N ILE A 50 -15.01 -5.08 -24.57
CA ILE A 50 -14.91 -3.88 -23.72
C ILE A 50 -16.21 -3.65 -22.96
N ILE A 51 -17.36 -3.71 -23.64
CA ILE A 51 -18.67 -3.50 -23.02
C ILE A 51 -18.94 -4.53 -21.91
N ASN A 52 -18.53 -5.78 -22.10
CA ASN A 52 -18.71 -6.84 -21.11
C ASN A 52 -17.62 -6.89 -20.03
N GLY A 53 -16.63 -5.98 -20.03
CA GLY A 53 -15.52 -5.98 -19.07
C GLY A 53 -14.50 -7.11 -19.27
N ASN A 54 -14.53 -7.80 -20.42
CA ASN A 54 -13.59 -8.86 -20.79
C ASN A 54 -12.31 -8.32 -21.44
N ALA A 55 -12.32 -7.08 -21.91
CA ALA A 55 -11.15 -6.37 -22.42
C ALA A 55 -11.07 -4.96 -21.81
N PRO A 56 -9.87 -4.48 -21.47
CA PRO A 56 -9.71 -3.15 -20.91
C PRO A 56 -9.85 -2.05 -21.97
N ILE A 57 -10.26 -0.85 -21.55
CA ILE A 57 -10.12 0.36 -22.36
C ILE A 57 -8.64 0.78 -22.38
N THR A 58 -8.02 0.77 -23.56
CA THR A 58 -6.65 1.28 -23.74
C THR A 58 -6.66 2.80 -23.91
N TYR A 59 -5.50 3.45 -23.75
CA TYR A 59 -5.35 4.89 -24.02
C TYR A 59 -5.79 5.27 -25.44
N GLU A 60 -5.49 4.43 -26.43
CA GLU A 60 -5.91 4.65 -27.82
C GLU A 60 -7.44 4.60 -27.95
N THR A 61 -8.08 3.58 -27.36
CA THR A 61 -9.53 3.45 -27.38
C THR A 61 -10.20 4.60 -26.61
N ALA A 62 -9.63 5.06 -25.49
CA ALA A 62 -10.13 6.20 -24.74
C ALA A 62 -10.11 7.50 -25.57
N LEU A 63 -9.03 7.77 -26.32
CA LEU A 63 -8.94 8.91 -27.23
C LEU A 63 -9.95 8.81 -28.40
N LYS A 64 -10.20 7.59 -28.89
CA LYS A 64 -11.21 7.34 -29.91
C LYS A 64 -12.63 7.56 -29.37
N LEU A 65 -12.91 7.08 -28.15
CA LEU A 65 -14.19 7.31 -27.46
C LEU A 65 -14.45 8.79 -27.21
N GLU A 66 -13.45 9.56 -26.78
CA GLU A 66 -13.55 11.01 -26.63
C GLU A 66 -14.02 11.70 -27.91
N ARG A 67 -13.42 11.33 -29.06
CA ARG A 67 -13.75 11.93 -30.35
C ARG A 67 -15.14 11.53 -30.86
N VAL A 68 -15.60 10.31 -30.55
CA VAL A 68 -16.83 9.75 -31.13
C VAL A 68 -18.06 9.95 -30.25
N ILE A 69 -17.93 9.74 -28.93
CA ILE A 69 -19.05 9.76 -28.00
C ILE A 69 -18.97 10.87 -26.93
N GLY A 70 -17.85 11.60 -26.83
CA GLY A 70 -17.79 12.91 -26.16
C GLY A 70 -16.96 12.98 -24.87
N PRO A 71 -17.20 12.16 -23.82
CA PRO A 71 -16.45 12.25 -22.58
C PRO A 71 -14.95 12.11 -22.81
N SER A 72 -14.14 12.88 -22.08
CA SER A 72 -12.69 12.93 -22.29
C SER A 72 -12.01 11.57 -22.12
N ALA A 73 -10.86 11.35 -22.77
CA ALA A 73 -10.08 10.13 -22.60
C ALA A 73 -9.72 9.90 -21.13
N GLN A 74 -9.47 10.97 -20.36
CA GLN A 74 -9.25 10.88 -18.92
C GLN A 74 -10.47 10.34 -18.17
N PHE A 75 -11.69 10.72 -18.57
CA PHE A 75 -12.91 10.18 -17.97
C PHE A 75 -12.99 8.67 -18.18
N TRP A 76 -12.78 8.18 -19.40
CA TRP A 76 -12.78 6.75 -19.71
C TRP A 76 -11.69 5.98 -18.98
N MET A 77 -10.47 6.52 -18.95
CA MET A 77 -9.36 5.92 -18.21
C MET A 77 -9.61 5.88 -16.71
N ASN A 78 -10.30 6.88 -16.14
CA ASN A 78 -10.67 6.85 -14.72
C ASN A 78 -11.67 5.71 -14.43
N LEU A 79 -12.66 5.49 -15.30
CA LEU A 79 -13.61 4.38 -15.15
C LEU A 79 -12.90 3.02 -15.26
N GLU A 80 -12.04 2.85 -16.26
CA GLU A 80 -11.23 1.64 -16.44
C GLU A 80 -10.33 1.39 -15.23
N THR A 81 -9.60 2.41 -14.79
CA THR A 81 -8.70 2.32 -13.62
C THR A 81 -9.47 1.91 -12.37
N ASN A 82 -10.62 2.54 -12.12
CA ASN A 82 -11.47 2.21 -10.98
C ASN A 82 -11.96 0.77 -11.06
N TYR A 83 -12.43 0.33 -12.23
CA TYR A 83 -12.88 -1.04 -12.46
C TYR A 83 -11.77 -2.06 -12.19
N GLN A 84 -10.60 -1.90 -12.82
CA GLN A 84 -9.48 -2.84 -12.70
C GLN A 84 -8.93 -2.88 -11.28
N LEU A 85 -8.79 -1.74 -10.61
CA LEU A 85 -8.35 -1.70 -9.21
C LEU A 85 -9.35 -2.40 -8.29
N ASN A 86 -10.65 -2.18 -8.48
CA ASN A 86 -11.67 -2.82 -7.65
C ASN A 86 -11.74 -4.33 -7.91
N LYS A 87 -11.65 -4.76 -9.16
CA LYS A 87 -11.59 -6.18 -9.53
C LYS A 87 -10.37 -6.85 -8.89
N ALA A 88 -9.18 -6.27 -9.04
CA ALA A 88 -7.95 -6.80 -8.45
C ALA A 88 -8.02 -6.85 -6.91
N ARG A 89 -8.66 -5.87 -6.25
CA ARG A 89 -8.87 -5.89 -4.80
C ARG A 89 -9.81 -7.01 -4.35
N LEU A 90 -10.85 -7.30 -5.12
CA LEU A 90 -11.76 -8.41 -4.84
C LEU A 90 -11.06 -9.77 -5.06
N GLU A 91 -10.24 -9.89 -6.09
CA GLU A 91 -9.39 -11.07 -6.34
C GLU A 91 -8.30 -11.22 -5.26
N GLU A 92 -7.73 -10.13 -4.75
CA GLU A 92 -6.75 -10.19 -3.65
C GLU A 92 -7.36 -10.73 -2.35
N GLN A 93 -8.67 -10.55 -2.15
CA GLN A 93 -9.40 -11.13 -1.02
C GLN A 93 -9.64 -12.65 -1.17
N GLU A 94 -9.16 -13.30 -2.22
CA GLU A 94 -9.22 -14.76 -2.37
C GLU A 94 -8.52 -15.51 -1.22
N GLU A 95 -9.11 -16.65 -0.86
CA GLU A 95 -8.88 -17.36 0.41
C GLU A 95 -7.42 -17.79 0.66
N ILE A 96 -6.68 -18.14 -0.39
CA ILE A 96 -5.34 -18.75 -0.28
C ILE A 96 -4.30 -17.76 0.28
N LYS A 97 -4.28 -16.51 -0.21
CA LYS A 97 -3.32 -15.49 0.28
C LYS A 97 -3.67 -15.04 1.69
N LEU A 98 -4.97 -15.01 2.00
CA LEU A 98 -5.45 -14.63 3.31
C LEU A 98 -5.07 -15.66 4.37
N GLU A 99 -5.10 -16.97 4.06
CA GLU A 99 -4.77 -18.03 5.02
C GLU A 99 -3.32 -17.92 5.54
N LEU A 100 -2.34 -17.77 4.64
CA LEU A 100 -0.92 -17.66 5.03
C LEU A 100 -0.67 -16.41 5.89
N ASP A 101 -1.27 -15.29 5.49
CA ASP A 101 -1.17 -14.04 6.25
C ASP A 101 -1.83 -14.14 7.63
N LEU A 102 -2.95 -14.86 7.75
CA LEU A 102 -3.60 -15.08 9.04
C LEU A 102 -2.71 -15.93 9.97
N GLU A 103 -1.99 -16.92 9.46
CA GLU A 103 -1.02 -17.69 10.26
C GLU A 103 0.14 -16.83 10.76
N ILE A 104 0.63 -15.91 9.93
CA ILE A 104 1.68 -14.97 10.33
C ILE A 104 1.14 -13.93 11.31
N LEU A 105 -0.09 -13.45 11.12
CA LEU A 105 -0.73 -12.48 11.99
C LEU A 105 -0.82 -12.97 13.45
N LYS A 106 -0.99 -14.27 13.68
CA LYS A 106 -0.96 -14.87 15.03
C LYS A 106 0.37 -14.65 15.75
N LYS A 107 1.47 -14.52 15.01
CA LYS A 107 2.83 -14.31 15.54
C LYS A 107 3.15 -12.82 15.73
N ILE A 108 2.39 -11.91 15.12
CA ILE A 108 2.58 -10.47 15.22
C ILE A 108 1.87 -9.94 16.48
N PRO A 109 2.54 -9.17 17.36
CA PRO A 109 1.93 -8.56 18.55
C PRO A 109 1.03 -7.36 18.19
N TYR A 110 -0.06 -7.63 17.47
CA TYR A 110 -0.93 -6.59 16.92
C TYR A 110 -1.61 -5.74 18.01
N LYS A 111 -1.99 -6.39 19.12
CA LYS A 111 -2.70 -5.73 20.22
C LYS A 111 -1.81 -4.64 20.81
N GLU A 112 -0.57 -4.99 21.13
CA GLU A 112 0.47 -4.10 21.64
C GLU A 112 0.75 -2.98 20.63
N MET A 113 0.92 -3.31 19.34
CA MET A 113 1.11 -2.31 18.28
C MET A 113 -0.06 -1.31 18.20
N SER A 114 -1.29 -1.78 18.37
CA SER A 114 -2.48 -0.91 18.39
C SER A 114 -2.55 -0.04 19.65
N GLU A 115 -2.17 -0.58 20.82
CA GLU A 115 -2.12 0.15 22.09
C GLU A 115 -1.07 1.28 22.03
N PHE A 116 0.07 1.01 21.39
CA PHE A 116 1.10 2.02 21.10
C PHE A 116 0.71 2.99 19.96
N LYS A 117 -0.49 2.86 19.38
CA LYS A 117 -1.00 3.69 18.27
C LYS A 117 -0.13 3.63 17.01
N TRP A 118 0.57 2.52 16.78
CA TRP A 118 1.34 2.32 15.54
C TRP A 118 0.46 1.86 14.39
N VAL A 119 -0.61 1.14 14.72
CA VAL A 119 -1.63 0.65 13.78
C VAL A 119 -3.03 0.97 14.29
N LYS A 120 -4.01 1.03 13.39
CA LYS A 120 -5.41 1.28 13.75
C LYS A 120 -5.99 0.09 14.53
N ALA A 121 -6.60 0.35 15.68
CA ALA A 121 -7.28 -0.69 16.45
C ALA A 121 -8.53 -1.19 15.71
N THR A 122 -8.61 -2.51 15.48
CA THR A 122 -9.75 -3.15 14.82
C THR A 122 -9.89 -4.61 15.25
N ARG A 123 -11.13 -5.11 15.19
CA ARG A 123 -11.48 -6.52 15.44
C ARG A 123 -11.55 -7.34 14.14
N ASN A 124 -11.65 -6.68 12.98
CA ASN A 124 -11.76 -7.35 11.69
C ASN A 124 -10.39 -7.95 11.30
N ARG A 125 -10.35 -9.27 11.09
CA ARG A 125 -9.11 -10.00 10.78
C ARG A 125 -8.44 -9.52 9.48
N ILE A 126 -9.23 -9.24 8.44
CA ILE A 126 -8.74 -8.76 7.15
C ILE A 126 -8.13 -7.37 7.33
N GLU A 127 -8.82 -6.48 8.04
CA GLU A 127 -8.31 -5.13 8.32
C GLU A 127 -7.00 -5.18 9.15
N ARG A 128 -6.86 -6.14 10.06
CA ARG A 128 -5.61 -6.36 10.80
C ARG A 128 -4.45 -6.73 9.87
N VAL A 129 -4.67 -7.64 8.91
CA VAL A 129 -3.66 -8.02 7.90
C VAL A 129 -3.25 -6.80 7.08
N LEU A 130 -4.21 -6.05 6.54
CA LEU A 130 -3.94 -4.85 5.74
C LEU A 130 -3.17 -3.78 6.54
N ASN A 131 -3.53 -3.57 7.80
CA ASN A 131 -2.83 -2.65 8.71
C ASN A 131 -1.39 -3.12 8.97
N CYS A 132 -1.16 -4.42 9.16
CA CYS A 132 0.19 -4.98 9.30
C CYS A 132 1.01 -4.79 8.02
N ARG A 133 0.48 -5.18 6.85
CA ARG A 133 1.16 -5.01 5.56
C ARG A 133 1.59 -3.56 5.34
N SER A 134 0.68 -2.62 5.61
CA SER A 134 0.95 -1.18 5.51
C SER A 134 2.01 -0.71 6.49
N PHE A 135 1.97 -1.16 7.76
CA PHE A 135 2.96 -0.79 8.77
C PHE A 135 4.37 -1.32 8.44
N PHE A 136 4.46 -2.61 8.09
CA PHE A 136 5.72 -3.26 7.70
C PHE A 136 6.24 -2.81 6.33
N GLY A 137 5.38 -2.20 5.49
CA GLY A 137 5.74 -1.76 4.15
C GLY A 137 5.94 -2.93 3.18
N VAL A 138 5.17 -4.01 3.36
CA VAL A 138 5.29 -5.25 2.57
C VAL A 138 3.99 -5.56 1.83
N ALA A 139 4.11 -6.21 0.66
CA ALA A 139 2.94 -6.66 -0.11
C ALA A 139 2.22 -7.83 0.57
N GLU A 140 2.98 -8.75 1.18
CA GLU A 140 2.48 -9.93 1.89
C GLU A 140 3.21 -10.09 3.23
N LEU A 141 2.55 -10.61 4.26
CA LEU A 141 3.18 -10.76 5.59
C LEU A 141 4.28 -11.84 5.57
N SER A 142 4.20 -12.78 4.64
CA SER A 142 5.24 -13.78 4.34
C SER A 142 6.60 -13.16 4.05
N SER A 143 6.60 -11.97 3.43
CA SER A 143 7.81 -11.28 3.00
C SER A 143 8.54 -10.55 4.12
N ILE A 144 7.89 -10.34 5.29
CA ILE A 144 8.47 -9.58 6.40
C ILE A 144 9.85 -10.11 6.77
N LYS A 145 9.99 -11.42 6.99
CA LYS A 145 11.29 -11.99 7.40
C LYS A 145 12.38 -11.85 6.34
N ASN A 146 12.00 -11.88 5.06
CA ASN A 146 12.95 -11.73 3.95
C ASN A 146 13.36 -10.28 3.71
N SER A 147 12.57 -9.30 4.17
CA SER A 147 12.86 -7.88 4.00
C SER A 147 13.88 -7.34 4.99
N TYR A 148 14.15 -8.05 6.10
CA TYR A 148 15.10 -7.60 7.13
C TYR A 148 16.24 -8.60 7.29
N ASP A 149 17.44 -8.22 6.87
CA ASP A 149 18.67 -8.95 7.19
C ASP A 149 19.28 -8.38 8.48
N VAL A 150 18.72 -8.80 9.61
CA VAL A 150 19.12 -8.29 10.93
C VAL A 150 19.51 -9.39 11.89
N ALA A 151 20.68 -9.24 12.50
CA ALA A 151 21.12 -10.04 13.62
C ALA A 151 20.75 -9.34 14.93
N PHE A 152 19.89 -9.96 15.74
CA PHE A 152 19.54 -9.48 17.07
C PHE A 152 20.02 -10.43 18.15
N ARG A 153 20.35 -9.88 19.33
CA ARG A 153 20.76 -10.65 20.51
C ARG A 153 19.57 -10.83 21.43
N ILE A 154 19.21 -12.07 21.73
CA ILE A 154 18.20 -12.42 22.74
C ILE A 154 18.90 -12.90 24.01
N HIS A 155 18.45 -12.43 25.17
CA HIS A 155 18.92 -12.90 26.47
C HIS A 155 18.34 -14.30 26.78
N LYS A 156 19.20 -15.25 27.20
CA LYS A 156 18.84 -16.68 27.38
C LYS A 156 17.64 -16.95 28.31
N GLN A 157 17.32 -16.04 29.23
CA GLN A 157 16.21 -16.20 30.19
C GLN A 157 14.86 -15.65 29.69
N VAL A 158 14.83 -14.94 28.56
CA VAL A 158 13.59 -14.46 27.96
C VAL A 158 12.96 -15.61 27.18
N ARG A 159 11.93 -16.24 27.77
CA ARG A 159 11.11 -17.23 27.09
C ARG A 159 10.27 -16.51 26.02
N GLU A 160 10.55 -16.84 24.76
CA GLU A 160 9.71 -16.52 23.59
C GLU A 160 9.50 -15.01 23.33
N THR A 161 10.55 -14.32 22.88
CA THR A 161 10.32 -13.11 22.08
C THR A 161 9.88 -13.54 20.69
N SER A 162 8.71 -13.10 20.24
CA SER A 162 8.31 -13.31 18.85
C SER A 162 9.27 -12.53 17.94
N ASP A 163 9.89 -13.20 16.98
CA ASP A 163 10.73 -12.57 15.94
C ASP A 163 10.02 -11.35 15.34
N TYR A 164 8.72 -11.47 15.10
CA TYR A 164 7.89 -10.40 14.52
C TYR A 164 7.70 -9.21 15.46
N GLY A 165 7.80 -9.40 16.77
CA GLY A 165 7.80 -8.31 17.74
C GLY A 165 9.08 -7.48 17.65
N ILE A 166 10.23 -8.14 17.48
CA ILE A 166 11.51 -7.45 17.26
C ILE A 166 11.47 -6.69 15.94
N LEU A 167 10.98 -7.32 14.87
CA LEU A 167 10.83 -6.68 13.56
C LEU A 167 9.83 -5.50 13.61
N ALA A 168 8.77 -5.58 14.43
CA ALA A 168 7.84 -4.47 14.61
C ALA A 168 8.53 -3.24 15.23
N TRP A 169 9.36 -3.45 16.24
CA TRP A 169 10.16 -2.39 16.85
C TRP A 169 11.20 -1.82 15.89
N LEU A 170 11.87 -2.69 15.12
CA LEU A 170 12.83 -2.26 14.11
C LEU A 170 12.15 -1.36 13.06
N ARG A 171 11.02 -1.82 12.52
CA ARG A 171 10.24 -1.02 11.58
C ARG A 171 9.77 0.31 12.18
N LYS A 172 9.36 0.30 13.45
CA LYS A 172 8.99 1.54 14.13
C LYS A 172 10.17 2.51 14.21
N ALA A 173 11.36 2.02 14.53
CA ALA A 173 12.57 2.84 14.56
C ALA A 173 12.91 3.42 13.19
N GLU A 174 12.78 2.64 12.11
CA GLU A 174 12.96 3.12 10.73
C GLU A 174 11.97 4.23 10.38
N LEU A 175 10.68 4.03 10.66
CA LEU A 175 9.64 5.01 10.35
C LEU A 175 9.82 6.33 11.12
N GLU A 176 10.35 6.28 12.34
CA GLU A 176 10.72 7.50 13.07
C GLU A 176 12.03 8.11 12.55
N GLY A 177 13.01 7.28 12.18
CA GLY A 177 14.28 7.73 11.60
C GLY A 177 14.10 8.47 10.28
N LEU A 178 13.16 8.03 9.43
CA LEU A 178 12.83 8.69 8.16
C LEU A 178 12.28 10.12 8.33
N LYS A 179 11.85 10.51 9.54
CA LYS A 179 11.38 11.87 9.83
C LYS A 179 12.51 12.81 10.26
N VAL A 180 13.70 12.28 10.50
CA VAL A 180 14.86 13.04 10.96
C VAL A 180 15.72 13.36 9.75
N GLU A 181 16.06 14.64 9.59
CA GLU A 181 17.03 15.07 8.60
C GLU A 181 18.43 14.72 9.10
N VAL A 182 19.21 14.02 8.27
CA VAL A 182 20.54 13.51 8.62
C VAL A 182 21.53 13.81 7.50
N ASP A 183 22.79 13.99 7.88
CA ASP A 183 23.92 14.13 6.96
C ASP A 183 24.25 12.80 6.25
N LYS A 184 25.10 12.88 5.23
CA LYS A 184 25.59 11.70 4.51
C LYS A 184 26.54 10.87 5.38
N TYR A 185 26.12 9.64 5.67
CA TYR A 185 26.87 8.65 6.45
C TYR A 185 28.38 8.63 6.20
N ASN A 186 29.13 8.80 7.28
CA ASN A 186 30.58 8.81 7.34
C ASN A 186 31.07 7.88 8.46
N LYS A 187 31.57 6.72 8.04
CA LYS A 187 32.10 5.67 8.93
C LYS A 187 33.15 6.18 9.92
N ARG A 188 34.09 7.04 9.48
CA ARG A 188 35.18 7.54 10.34
C ARG A 188 34.65 8.46 11.44
N LYS A 189 33.69 9.33 11.11
CA LYS A 189 33.02 10.17 12.10
C LYS A 189 32.32 9.31 13.15
N LEU A 190 31.60 8.26 12.72
CA LEU A 190 30.94 7.33 13.64
C LEU A 190 31.93 6.64 14.58
N GLU A 191 33.03 6.10 14.06
CA GLU A 191 34.07 5.43 14.85
C GLU A 191 34.67 6.35 15.92
N ASN A 192 34.93 7.62 15.56
CA ASN A 192 35.43 8.63 16.49
C ASN A 192 34.42 9.02 17.58
N LEU A 193 33.11 8.83 17.34
CA LEU A 193 32.04 9.12 18.29
C LEU A 193 31.75 7.98 19.27
N ILE A 194 32.26 6.76 19.03
CA ILE A 194 32.05 5.59 19.91
C ILE A 194 32.41 5.87 21.38
N PRO A 195 33.56 6.51 21.72
CA PRO A 195 33.88 6.84 23.11
C PRO A 195 32.88 7.81 23.74
N THR A 196 32.35 8.76 22.96
CA THR A 196 31.33 9.71 23.40
C THR A 196 30.02 9.00 23.71
N PHE A 197 29.59 8.08 22.83
CA PHE A 197 28.40 7.26 23.07
C PHE A 197 28.50 6.44 24.35
N ARG A 198 29.67 5.84 24.65
CA ARG A 198 29.88 5.11 25.92
C ARG A 198 29.80 6.01 27.16
N LYS A 199 30.24 7.27 27.08
CA LYS A 199 30.09 8.22 28.19
C LYS A 199 28.63 8.64 28.37
N LEU A 200 27.91 8.78 27.27
CA LEU A 200 26.50 9.16 27.25
C LEU A 200 25.62 8.09 27.93
N THR A 201 25.94 6.78 27.82
CA THR A 201 25.16 5.72 28.50
C THR A 201 25.20 5.79 30.03
N LEU A 202 26.07 6.60 30.63
CA LEU A 202 26.13 6.82 32.08
C LEU A 202 25.23 7.97 32.56
N LYS A 203 24.70 8.77 31.64
CA LYS A 203 23.85 9.93 31.96
C LYS A 203 22.38 9.54 32.10
N ASN A 204 21.58 10.43 32.68
CA ASN A 204 20.13 10.26 32.75
C ASN A 204 19.53 10.21 31.33
N PRO A 205 18.57 9.31 31.05
CA PRO A 205 17.83 9.26 29.79
C PRO A 205 17.39 10.61 29.22
N ALA A 206 16.95 11.54 30.08
CA ALA A 206 16.50 12.87 29.65
C ALA A 206 17.60 13.71 28.97
N GLU A 207 18.86 13.53 29.35
CA GLU A 207 20.01 14.23 28.77
C GLU A 207 20.69 13.41 27.67
N PHE A 208 20.71 12.08 27.84
CA PHE A 208 21.30 11.12 26.92
C PHE A 208 20.61 11.15 25.55
N TYR A 209 19.29 11.00 25.52
CA TYR A 209 18.55 10.78 24.27
C TYR A 209 18.63 11.96 23.28
N PRO A 210 18.46 13.23 23.69
CA PRO A 210 18.59 14.35 22.77
C PRO A 210 20.00 14.46 22.17
N GLU A 211 21.03 14.30 22.99
CA GLU A 211 22.42 14.43 22.55
C GLU A 211 22.82 13.29 21.60
N MET A 212 22.39 12.06 21.89
CA MET A 212 22.56 10.92 20.99
C MET A 212 21.91 11.16 19.63
N LYS A 213 20.67 11.65 19.60
CA LYS A 213 19.97 11.93 18.34
C LYS A 213 20.70 12.97 17.50
N ARG A 214 21.16 14.04 18.13
CA ARG A 214 21.95 15.09 17.46
C ARG A 214 23.24 14.52 16.86
N LEU A 215 24.02 13.80 17.66
CA LEU A 215 25.28 13.21 17.20
C LEU A 215 25.05 12.21 16.07
N CYS A 216 24.01 11.38 16.14
CA CYS A 216 23.67 10.42 15.09
C CYS A 216 23.15 11.06 13.80
N ALA A 217 22.73 12.32 13.81
CA ALA A 217 22.31 13.05 12.62
C ALA A 217 23.47 13.75 11.89
N ASP A 218 24.59 14.00 12.57
CA ASP A 218 25.71 14.85 12.10
C ASP A 218 26.78 14.09 11.25
N PHE A 219 26.54 12.82 10.91
CA PHE A 219 27.54 12.02 10.18
C PHE A 219 27.03 11.08 9.13
#